data_AF-A0A139XCX5-F1
#
_entry.id   AF-A0A139XCX5-F1
#
_cell.length_a   1.000
_cell.length_b   1.000
_cell.length_c   1.000
_cell.angle_alpha   90.00
_cell.angle_beta   90.00
_cell.angle_gamma   90.00
#
_symmetry.space_group_name_H-M   'P 1'
#
loop_
_entity.id
_entity.type
_entity.pdbx_description
1 polymer ?
#
loop_
_entity_poly.entity_id
_entity_poly.type
_entity_poly.pdbx_seq_one_letter_code
_entity_poly.pdbx_strand_id
1 'polypeptide(L)'
;MQNAAAVYTVATVAVNQLLQQESQVTESAVAALPGGLQKIDKAQLLEEYGSYNACRKAAKKQGIKFSRTPNWKQLTAAFNYAQAFQQIIIAYVEAHPEPGLKGTTFELSIK
;
A
#
# COMPACT_ATOMS: atom_id res chain seq x y z
N MET A 1 -5.32 -56.83 -1.42
CA MET A 1 -4.85 -55.57 -2.05
C MET A 1 -6.01 -54.58 -2.30
N GLN A 2 -6.89 -54.34 -1.33
CA GLN A 2 -8.06 -53.46 -1.53
C GLN A 2 -7.87 -52.02 -0.99
N ASN A 3 -6.86 -51.81 -0.14
CA ASN A 3 -6.67 -50.52 0.54
C ASN A 3 -5.86 -49.50 -0.27
N ALA A 4 -5.01 -49.95 -1.20
CA ALA A 4 -4.15 -49.04 -1.98
C ALA A 4 -4.93 -48.21 -3.01
N ALA A 5 -5.93 -48.81 -3.66
CA ALA A 5 -6.80 -48.10 -4.60
C ALA A 5 -7.66 -47.04 -3.91
N ALA A 6 -8.17 -47.32 -2.71
CA ALA A 6 -8.93 -46.37 -1.92
C ALA A 6 -8.08 -45.18 -1.46
N VAL A 7 -6.86 -45.42 -0.98
CA VAL A 7 -5.91 -44.36 -0.58
C VAL A 7 -5.50 -43.49 -1.76
N TYR A 8 -5.23 -44.09 -2.92
CA TYR A 8 -4.91 -43.35 -4.14
C TYR A 8 -6.06 -42.43 -4.55
N THR A 9 -7.30 -42.94 -4.50
CA THR A 9 -8.50 -42.18 -4.88
C THR A 9 -8.71 -40.97 -3.96
N VAL A 10 -8.58 -41.17 -2.64
CA VAL A 10 -8.71 -40.08 -1.65
C VAL A 10 -7.61 -39.04 -1.83
N ALA A 11 -6.37 -39.47 -2.09
CA ALA A 11 -5.27 -38.56 -2.35
C ALA A 11 -5.50 -37.72 -3.63
N THR A 12 -5.99 -38.33 -4.72
CA THR A 12 -6.32 -37.59 -5.95
C THR A 12 -7.46 -36.60 -5.77
N VAL A 13 -8.48 -36.93 -4.96
CA VAL A 13 -9.58 -35.99 -4.68
C VAL A 13 -9.07 -34.80 -3.87
N ALA A 14 -8.21 -35.03 -2.87
CA ALA A 14 -7.60 -33.96 -2.08
C ALA A 14 -6.70 -33.04 -2.93
N VAL A 15 -5.90 -33.61 -3.84
CA VAL A 15 -5.06 -32.83 -4.77
C VAL A 15 -5.90 -32.00 -5.74
N ASN A 16 -6.97 -32.57 -6.29
CA ASN A 16 -7.87 -31.85 -7.18
C ASN A 16 -8.62 -30.71 -6.48
N GLN A 17 -8.96 -30.86 -5.20
CA GLN A 17 -9.58 -29.81 -4.39
C GLN A 17 -8.62 -28.64 -4.12
N LEU A 18 -7.33 -28.92 -3.87
CA LEU A 18 -6.31 -27.88 -3.71
C LEU A 18 -6.08 -27.09 -5.00
N LEU A 19 -6.02 -27.77 -6.14
CA LEU A 19 -5.87 -27.12 -7.46
C LEU A 19 -7.09 -26.25 -7.84
N GLN A 20 -8.30 -26.65 -7.42
CA GLN A 20 -9.50 -25.84 -7.60
C GLN A 20 -9.53 -24.61 -6.68
N GLN A 21 -8.94 -24.68 -5.48
CA GLN A 21 -8.77 -23.53 -4.60
C GLN A 21 -7.70 -22.55 -5.12
N GLU A 22 -6.62 -23.02 -5.74
CA GLU A 22 -5.64 -22.16 -6.42
C GLU A 22 -6.24 -21.43 -7.63
N SER A 23 -7.20 -22.05 -8.32
CA SER A 23 -7.88 -21.44 -9.47
C SER A 23 -8.96 -20.40 -9.07
N GLN A 24 -9.32 -20.34 -7.78
CA GLN A 24 -10.22 -19.33 -7.20
C GLN A 24 -9.47 -18.19 -6.49
N VAL A 25 -8.15 -18.10 -6.65
CA VAL A 25 -7.45 -16.83 -6.43
C VAL A 25 -7.92 -15.90 -7.53
N THR A 26 -9.08 -15.28 -7.29
CA THR A 26 -9.60 -14.12 -8.00
C THR A 26 -8.40 -13.26 -8.31
N GLU A 27 -8.11 -13.14 -9.59
CA GLU A 27 -7.20 -12.17 -10.17
C GLU A 27 -7.61 -10.83 -9.57
N SER A 28 -6.97 -10.47 -8.45
CA SER A 28 -7.29 -9.27 -7.71
C SER A 28 -6.95 -8.16 -8.67
N ALA A 29 -7.99 -7.57 -9.25
CA ALA A 29 -7.86 -6.45 -10.16
C ALA A 29 -7.02 -5.42 -9.41
N VAL A 30 -5.75 -5.29 -9.78
CA VAL A 30 -4.83 -4.35 -9.18
C VAL A 30 -5.54 -3.01 -9.25
N ALA A 31 -5.94 -2.48 -8.10
CA ALA A 31 -6.73 -1.26 -8.03
C ALA A 31 -6.02 -0.23 -8.91
N ALA A 32 -6.71 0.23 -9.95
CA ALA A 32 -6.14 1.21 -10.86
C ALA A 32 -5.63 2.38 -10.01
N LEU A 33 -4.36 2.75 -10.19
CA LEU A 33 -3.75 3.85 -9.44
C LEU A 33 -4.71 5.05 -9.48
N PRO A 34 -5.00 5.69 -8.32
CA PRO A 34 -5.97 6.77 -8.27
C PRO A 34 -5.64 7.81 -9.34
N GLY A 35 -6.56 7.97 -10.28
CA GLY A 35 -6.38 8.85 -11.43
C GLY A 35 -6.32 10.30 -10.98
N GLY A 36 -5.20 10.97 -11.27
CA GLY A 36 -5.06 12.41 -11.11
C GLY A 36 -5.10 12.91 -9.66
N LEU A 37 -4.07 12.59 -8.88
CA LEU A 37 -3.84 13.30 -7.62
C LEU A 37 -3.78 14.81 -7.89
N GLN A 38 -4.57 15.57 -7.14
CA GLN A 38 -4.44 17.03 -7.12
C GLN A 38 -3.00 17.36 -6.76
N LYS A 39 -2.31 18.03 -7.68
CA LYS A 39 -0.92 18.40 -7.46
C LYS A 39 -0.87 19.48 -6.40
N ILE A 40 -0.41 19.11 -5.21
CA ILE A 40 -0.11 20.03 -4.13
C ILE A 40 1.02 20.94 -4.59
N ASP A 41 0.72 22.23 -4.69
CA ASP A 41 1.69 23.25 -5.04
C ASP A 41 2.22 23.99 -3.81
N LYS A 42 3.15 24.92 -4.03
CA LYS A 42 3.75 25.71 -2.96
C LYS A 42 2.71 26.62 -2.28
N ALA A 43 1.77 27.17 -3.04
CA ALA A 43 0.79 28.11 -2.52
C ALA A 43 -0.14 27.41 -1.52
N GLN A 44 -0.60 26.21 -1.87
CA GLN A 44 -1.41 25.37 -0.99
C GLN A 44 -0.67 24.98 0.28
N LEU A 45 0.61 24.57 0.19
CA LEU A 45 1.40 24.28 1.40
C LEU A 45 1.55 25.51 2.31
N LEU A 46 1.69 26.70 1.73
CA LEU A 46 1.78 27.94 2.51
C LEU A 46 0.44 28.33 3.10
N GLU A 47 -0.67 28.07 2.42
CA GLU A 47 -2.01 28.30 2.95
C GLU A 47 -2.30 27.35 4.13
N GLU A 48 -2.00 26.06 3.98
CA GLU A 48 -2.26 25.05 5.01
C GLU A 48 -1.37 25.20 6.25
N TYR A 49 -0.07 25.45 6.05
CA TYR A 49 0.91 25.41 7.15
C TYR A 49 1.51 26.78 7.49
N GLY A 50 1.25 27.82 6.70
CA GLY A 50 1.67 29.21 6.95
C GLY A 50 3.13 29.53 6.63
N SER A 51 4.08 28.62 6.88
CA SER A 51 5.51 28.88 6.63
C SER A 51 6.28 27.64 6.21
N TYR A 52 7.44 27.85 5.58
CA TYR A 52 8.36 26.76 5.21
C TYR A 52 8.76 25.88 6.41
N ASN A 53 9.06 26.49 7.55
CA ASN A 53 9.43 25.75 8.75
C ASN A 53 8.26 24.95 9.32
N ALA A 54 7.05 25.49 9.26
CA ALA A 54 5.84 24.78 9.64
C ALA A 54 5.55 23.62 8.69
N CYS A 55 5.70 23.80 7.37
CA CYS A 55 5.60 22.71 6.37
C CYS A 55 6.56 21.57 6.69
N ARG A 56 7.83 21.88 7.01
CA ARG A 56 8.81 20.85 7.39
C ARG A 56 8.44 20.11 8.67
N LYS A 57 7.91 20.82 9.67
CA LYS A 57 7.40 20.21 10.91
C LYS A 57 6.20 19.31 10.62
N ALA A 58 5.28 19.74 9.76
CA ALA A 58 4.13 18.95 9.33
C ALA A 58 4.56 17.70 8.57
N ALA A 59 5.48 17.82 7.61
CA ALA A 59 6.04 16.70 6.86
C ALA A 59 6.63 15.64 7.82
N LYS A 60 7.41 16.05 8.83
CA LYS A 60 7.94 15.13 9.84
C LYS A 60 6.84 14.43 10.64
N LYS A 61 5.76 15.13 11.00
CA LYS A 61 4.60 14.54 11.70
C LYS A 61 3.87 13.50 10.83
N GLN A 62 3.88 13.69 9.51
CA GLN A 62 3.31 12.74 8.53
C GLN A 62 4.27 11.59 8.18
N GLY A 63 5.40 11.45 8.88
CA GLY A 63 6.37 10.38 8.61
C GLY A 63 7.29 10.64 7.42
N ILE A 64 7.22 11.82 6.79
CA ILE A 64 8.11 12.20 5.69
C ILE A 64 9.48 12.57 6.25
N LYS A 65 10.47 11.71 6.00
CA LYS A 65 11.87 11.88 6.45
C LYS A 65 12.73 12.38 5.30
N PHE A 66 13.48 13.46 5.53
CA PHE A 66 14.47 13.99 4.59
C PHE A 66 15.88 13.81 5.15
N SER A 67 16.82 13.39 4.32
CA SER A 67 18.24 13.26 4.71
C SER A 67 18.93 14.61 4.92
N ARG A 68 18.49 15.64 4.20
CA ARG A 68 18.97 17.03 4.29
C ARG A 68 17.79 18.00 4.30
N THR A 69 18.07 19.28 4.52
CA THR A 69 17.04 20.34 4.42
C THR A 69 16.47 20.38 3.00
N PRO A 70 15.17 20.10 2.80
CA PRO A 70 14.58 19.97 1.47
C PRO A 70 14.25 21.34 0.87
N ASN A 71 14.41 21.53 -0.44
CA ASN A 71 13.89 22.74 -1.10
C ASN A 71 12.36 22.66 -1.29
N TRP A 72 11.72 23.76 -1.71
CA TRP A 72 10.26 23.80 -1.95
C TRP A 72 9.76 22.76 -2.96
N LYS A 73 10.55 22.46 -4.00
CA LYS A 73 10.21 21.45 -5.01
C LYS A 73 10.23 20.03 -4.41
N GLN A 74 11.17 19.77 -3.52
CA GLN A 74 11.24 18.49 -2.80
C GLN A 74 10.11 18.35 -1.77
N LEU A 75 9.73 19.43 -1.08
CA LEU A 75 8.59 19.41 -0.17
C LEU A 75 7.29 19.12 -0.92
N THR A 76 6.98 19.91 -1.94
CA THR A 76 5.76 19.71 -2.76
C THR A 76 5.72 18.31 -3.35
N ALA A 77 6.81 17.82 -3.93
CA ALA A 77 6.89 16.43 -4.40
C ALA A 77 6.61 15.43 -3.26
N ALA A 78 7.27 15.57 -2.12
CA ALA A 78 7.09 14.65 -1.00
C ALA A 78 5.64 14.59 -0.49
N PHE A 79 4.96 15.73 -0.39
CA PHE A 79 3.54 15.77 -0.01
C PHE A 79 2.64 15.10 -1.06
N ASN A 80 2.88 15.34 -2.35
CA ASN A 80 2.16 14.67 -3.43
C ASN A 80 2.33 13.14 -3.37
N TYR A 81 3.56 12.65 -3.17
CA TYR A 81 3.84 11.23 -3.04
C TYR A 81 3.23 10.63 -1.76
N ALA A 82 3.29 11.36 -0.64
CA ALA A 82 2.68 10.91 0.62
C ALA A 82 1.17 10.71 0.47
N GLN A 83 0.48 11.66 -0.19
CA GLN A 83 -0.95 11.53 -0.49
C GLN A 83 -1.23 10.34 -1.41
N ALA A 84 -0.40 10.15 -2.45
CA ALA A 84 -0.50 8.99 -3.35
C ALA A 84 -0.41 7.66 -2.59
N PHE A 85 0.64 7.52 -1.78
CA PHE A 85 0.88 6.30 -1.02
C PHE A 85 -0.21 6.04 -0.02
N GLN A 86 -0.71 7.07 0.67
CA GLN A 86 -1.83 6.91 1.60
C GLN A 86 -3.06 6.35 0.88
N GLN A 87 -3.44 6.90 -0.28
CA GLN A 87 -4.58 6.40 -1.05
C GLN A 87 -4.38 4.96 -1.52
N ILE A 88 -3.19 4.62 -2.02
CA ILE A 88 -2.86 3.26 -2.47
C ILE A 88 -2.92 2.27 -1.30
N ILE A 89 -2.34 2.62 -0.16
CA ILE A 89 -2.32 1.77 1.04
C ILE A 89 -3.75 1.54 1.55
N ILE A 90 -4.57 2.60 1.63
CA ILE A 90 -5.97 2.49 2.05
C ILE A 90 -6.72 1.55 1.09
N ALA A 91 -6.65 1.80 -0.22
CA ALA A 91 -7.33 0.98 -1.22
C ALA A 91 -6.89 -0.50 -1.15
N TYR A 92 -5.60 -0.75 -0.93
CA TYR A 92 -5.08 -2.11 -0.82
C TYR A 92 -5.55 -2.81 0.46
N VAL A 93 -5.49 -2.13 1.61
CA VAL A 93 -5.92 -2.69 2.90
C VAL A 93 -7.44 -2.94 2.92
N GLU A 94 -8.22 -2.07 2.28
CA GLU A 94 -9.67 -2.27 2.12
C GLU A 94 -9.99 -3.47 1.20
N ALA A 95 -9.23 -3.67 0.13
CA ALA A 95 -9.39 -4.81 -0.77
C ALA A 95 -8.88 -6.13 -0.16
N HIS A 96 -7.88 -6.07 0.73
CA HIS A 96 -7.21 -7.22 1.33
C HIS A 96 -7.06 -7.07 2.86
N PRO A 97 -8.16 -7.15 3.62
CA PRO A 97 -8.11 -6.99 5.07
C PRO A 97 -7.39 -8.17 5.73
N GLU A 98 -6.29 -7.89 6.43
CA GLU A 98 -5.53 -8.88 7.21
C GLU A 98 -5.48 -8.43 8.69
N PRO A 99 -6.30 -9.04 9.58
CA PRO A 99 -6.38 -8.64 10.99
C PRO A 99 -5.04 -8.71 11.73
N GLY A 100 -4.12 -9.59 11.32
CA GLY A 100 -2.79 -9.74 11.92
C GLY A 100 -1.88 -8.52 11.75
N LEU A 101 -2.18 -7.60 10.83
CA LEU A 101 -1.39 -6.39 10.56
C LEU A 101 -1.79 -5.19 11.42
N LYS A 102 -2.69 -5.37 12.40
CA LYS A 102 -3.13 -4.28 13.28
C LYS A 102 -1.96 -3.71 14.07
N GLY A 103 -1.66 -2.43 13.86
CA GLY A 103 -0.56 -1.72 14.53
C GLY A 103 0.80 -1.87 13.84
N THR A 104 0.88 -2.55 12.71
CA THR A 104 2.10 -2.64 11.90
C THR A 104 2.34 -1.32 11.15
N THR A 105 3.59 -0.88 11.10
CA THR A 105 4.02 0.31 10.34
C THR A 105 5.03 -0.11 9.27
N PHE A 106 4.82 0.36 8.04
CA PHE A 106 5.76 0.18 6.93
C PHE A 106 6.48 1.50 6.65
N GLU A 107 7.81 1.48 6.61
CA GLU A 107 8.62 2.63 6.21
C GLU A 107 9.14 2.45 4.79
N LEU A 108 8.88 3.42 3.92
CA LEU A 108 9.34 3.42 2.53
C LEU A 108 10.40 4.49 2.33
N SER A 109 11.47 4.16 1.60
CA SER A 109 12.56 5.08 1.26
C SER A 109 12.74 5.13 -0.25
N ILE A 110 12.73 6.33 -0.81
CA ILE A 110 13.01 6.59 -2.23
C ILE A 110 14.53 6.84 -2.35
N LYS A 111 15.23 6.01 -3.13
CA LYS A 111 16.67 6.13 -3.41
C LYS A 111 16.91 6.68 -4.81
#